data_AF-A0A5E4KNE7-F1
#
_entry.id   AF-A0A5E4KNE7-F1
#
_cell.length_a   1.000
_cell.length_b   1.000
_cell.length_c   1.000
_cell.angle_alpha   90.00
_cell.angle_beta   90.00
_cell.angle_gamma   90.00
#
_symmetry.space_group_name_H-M   'P 1'
#
loop_
_entity.id
_entity.type
_entity.pdbx_description
1 polymer ?
#
loop_
_entity_poly.entity_id
_entity_poly.type
_entity_poly.pdbx_seq_one_letter_code
_entity_poly.pdbx_strand_id
1 'polypeptide(L)'
;MCEASRLYLKIQEEENKKSISGKHRGNTSRHINSPAEHFLSLQRTIGNRAVQRLIDSGAMHANLMVSGTKDIHGQKAAGVRHALEQQMDKSEDGMTPSPPCECACRRNMDDERMPPHETGNKARKEGVAVPERPAEAGWWSGNWYTTDNTIICDGSGSLKIHEATSYGHGVQECTRKHEGQHRTDWYARYGANICKGRKEGDLPHYDPPGKGKYEDFLKKSECAAWKVGEKCRKEKLKSCANQACKNYVQPHVTFAEQMVKKYC
;
A
#
# COMPACT_ATOMS: atom_id res chain seq x y z
N MET A 1 -12.22 14.67 46.60
CA MET A 1 -11.29 13.72 45.95
C MET A 1 -11.50 12.37 46.59
N CYS A 2 -12.01 11.40 45.82
CA CYS A 2 -12.50 10.12 46.34
C CYS A 2 -11.35 9.13 46.61
N GLU A 3 -11.49 8.34 47.68
CA GLU A 3 -10.48 7.40 48.21
C GLU A 3 -10.02 6.32 47.21
N ALA A 4 -10.78 6.07 46.13
CA ALA A 4 -10.39 5.18 45.04
C ALA A 4 -9.12 5.66 44.29
N SER A 5 -8.89 6.97 44.20
CA SER A 5 -7.70 7.51 43.51
C SER A 5 -6.42 7.35 44.33
N ARG A 6 -6.51 7.20 45.67
CA ARG A 6 -5.35 6.95 46.53
C ARG A 6 -4.87 5.51 46.48
N LEU A 7 -5.78 4.56 46.24
CA LEU A 7 -5.44 3.14 46.09
C LEU A 7 -4.73 2.87 44.75
N TYR A 8 -5.14 3.55 43.68
CA TYR A 8 -4.52 3.38 42.36
C TYR A 8 -3.07 3.89 42.30
N LEU A 9 -2.77 5.00 42.97
CA LEU A 9 -1.42 5.55 43.03
C LEU A 9 -0.46 4.70 43.88
N LYS A 10 -0.94 4.09 44.97
CA LYS A 10 -0.13 3.17 45.78
C LYS A 10 0.22 1.87 45.05
N ILE A 11 -0.66 1.38 44.17
CA ILE A 11 -0.39 0.18 43.36
C ILE A 11 0.68 0.46 42.31
N GLN A 12 0.66 1.64 41.66
CA GLN A 12 1.69 2.00 40.68
C GLN A 12 3.08 2.24 41.29
N GLU A 13 3.17 2.78 42.52
CA GLU A 13 4.46 2.96 43.20
C GLU A 13 5.09 1.62 43.66
N GLU A 14 4.27 0.65 44.05
CA GLU A 14 4.74 -0.70 44.41
C GLU A 14 5.21 -1.49 43.17
N GLU A 15 4.55 -1.34 42.02
CA GLU A 15 4.99 -1.97 40.77
C GLU A 15 6.29 -1.35 40.22
N ASN A 16 6.46 -0.03 40.35
CA ASN A 16 7.71 0.63 39.94
C ASN A 16 8.90 0.33 40.85
N LYS A 17 8.69 -0.04 42.12
CA LYS A 17 9.77 -0.50 43.01
C LYS A 17 10.21 -1.94 42.73
N LYS A 18 9.34 -2.78 42.14
CA LYS A 18 9.69 -4.15 41.72
C LYS A 18 10.49 -4.23 40.43
N SER A 19 10.52 -3.18 39.60
CA SER A 19 11.25 -3.21 38.32
C SER A 19 12.75 -2.84 38.41
N ILE A 20 13.22 -2.34 39.56
CA ILE A 20 14.59 -1.81 39.72
C ILE A 20 15.54 -2.78 40.46
N SER A 21 15.11 -4.00 40.80
CA SER A 21 15.99 -5.01 41.41
C SER A 21 15.92 -6.34 40.65
N GLY A 22 16.71 -6.43 39.58
CA GLY A 22 16.81 -7.63 38.75
C GLY A 22 18.14 -7.69 38.00
N LYS A 23 19.25 -7.65 38.74
CA LYS A 23 20.58 -7.96 38.21
C LYS A 23 20.61 -9.46 37.88
N HIS A 24 20.46 -9.81 36.60
CA HIS A 24 20.80 -11.14 36.10
C HIS A 24 21.78 -11.04 34.93
N ARG A 25 22.98 -11.58 35.19
CA ARG A 25 24.03 -11.96 34.23
C ARG A 25 23.51 -13.07 33.31
N GLY A 26 23.88 -12.98 32.02
CA GLY A 26 24.25 -14.13 31.19
C GLY A 26 23.35 -14.49 30.00
N ASN A 27 23.91 -14.35 28.79
CA ASN A 27 23.64 -15.07 27.52
C ASN A 27 22.21 -14.95 26.92
N THR A 28 21.98 -14.48 25.70
CA THR A 28 22.72 -14.69 24.44
C THR A 28 22.20 -13.64 23.46
N SER A 29 23.08 -12.80 22.89
CA SER A 29 22.72 -12.01 21.72
C SER A 29 22.46 -13.01 20.59
N ARG A 30 21.20 -13.28 20.25
CA ARG A 30 20.89 -13.97 18.98
C ARG A 30 21.31 -13.01 17.88
N HIS A 31 22.48 -13.29 17.32
CA HIS A 31 23.00 -12.58 16.17
C HIS A 31 21.99 -12.79 15.02
N ILE A 32 21.26 -11.74 14.66
CA ILE A 32 20.33 -11.74 13.54
C ILE A 32 21.21 -11.73 12.28
N ASN A 33 21.50 -12.92 11.76
CA ASN A 33 22.51 -13.11 10.71
C ASN A 33 21.98 -12.84 9.30
N SER A 34 20.68 -12.61 9.15
CA SER A 34 20.06 -12.40 7.85
C SER A 34 19.12 -11.20 7.85
N PRO A 35 19.18 -10.34 6.80
CA PRO A 35 18.21 -9.28 6.57
C PRO A 35 16.75 -9.76 6.63
N ALA A 36 16.49 -11.00 6.23
CA ALA A 36 15.15 -11.60 6.29
C ALA A 36 14.65 -11.80 7.73
N GLU A 37 15.53 -12.23 8.65
CA GLU A 37 15.16 -12.41 10.06
C GLU A 37 14.90 -11.06 10.75
N HIS A 38 15.67 -10.03 10.39
CA HIS A 38 15.44 -8.68 10.89
C HIS A 38 14.09 -8.13 10.43
N PHE A 39 13.73 -8.36 9.16
CA PHE A 39 12.45 -7.95 8.61
C PHE A 39 11.26 -8.65 9.29
N LEU A 40 11.36 -9.97 9.51
CA LEU A 40 10.33 -10.74 10.23
C LEU A 40 10.20 -10.29 11.70
N SER A 41 11.31 -9.94 12.35
CA SER A 41 11.29 -9.39 13.71
C SER A 41 10.58 -8.03 13.76
N LEU A 42 10.84 -7.15 12.79
CA LEU A 42 10.15 -5.85 12.66
C LEU A 42 8.65 -6.04 12.42
N GLN A 43 8.27 -6.95 11.53
CA GLN A 43 6.85 -7.26 11.28
C GLN A 43 6.13 -7.74 12.56
N ARG A 44 6.77 -8.58 13.38
CA ARG A 44 6.21 -9.03 14.67
C ARG A 44 6.12 -7.92 15.71
N THR A 45 7.04 -6.96 15.68
CA THR A 45 7.15 -5.94 16.73
C THR A 45 6.26 -4.73 16.46
N ILE A 46 6.24 -4.23 15.23
CA ILE A 46 5.55 -2.97 14.88
C ILE A 46 4.38 -3.17 13.90
N GLY A 47 4.17 -4.39 13.41
CA GLY A 47 3.10 -4.73 12.49
C GLY A 47 3.37 -4.33 11.04
N ASN A 48 2.76 -5.07 10.10
CA ASN A 48 3.02 -4.94 8.66
C ASN A 48 2.75 -3.53 8.10
N ARG A 49 1.75 -2.81 8.64
CA ARG A 49 1.42 -1.44 8.21
C ARG A 49 2.51 -0.42 8.58
N ALA A 50 3.15 -0.58 9.74
CA ALA A 50 4.26 0.29 10.13
C ALA A 50 5.53 -0.04 9.34
N VAL A 51 5.78 -1.32 9.08
CA VAL A 51 6.89 -1.76 8.22
C VAL A 51 6.76 -1.17 6.82
N GLN A 52 5.57 -1.18 6.20
CA GLN A 52 5.36 -0.57 4.88
C GLN A 52 5.68 0.94 4.89
N ARG A 53 5.21 1.68 5.91
CA ARG A 53 5.53 3.10 6.06
C ARG A 53 7.04 3.37 6.20
N LEU A 54 7.79 2.45 6.83
CA LEU A 54 9.25 2.55 6.94
C LEU A 54 9.97 2.30 5.61
N ILE A 55 9.40 1.46 4.75
CA ILE A 55 9.90 1.25 3.38
C ILE A 55 9.62 2.49 2.54
N ASP A 56 8.38 2.98 2.55
CA ASP A 56 7.94 4.11 1.73
C ASP A 56 8.63 5.42 2.12
N SER A 57 8.99 5.58 3.40
CA SER A 57 9.74 6.75 3.90
C SER A 57 11.25 6.68 3.64
N GLY A 58 11.77 5.56 3.11
CA GLY A 58 13.21 5.35 2.92
C GLY A 58 14.01 5.17 4.24
N ALA A 59 13.35 5.25 5.40
CA ALA A 59 13.97 5.11 6.71
C ALA A 59 14.59 3.72 6.93
N MET A 60 14.02 2.68 6.30
CA MET A 60 14.58 1.33 6.35
C MET A 60 15.92 1.23 5.61
N HIS A 61 16.09 1.98 4.50
CA HIS A 61 17.34 1.99 3.72
C HIS A 61 18.49 2.70 4.47
N ALA A 62 18.18 3.79 5.19
CA ALA A 62 19.16 4.54 5.98
C ALA A 62 19.77 3.70 7.12
N ASN A 63 18.94 2.92 7.83
CA ASN A 63 19.41 2.08 8.93
C ASN A 63 20.20 0.86 8.47
N LEU A 64 19.83 0.25 7.33
CA LEU A 64 20.57 -0.87 6.74
C LEU A 64 21.98 -0.47 6.29
N MET A 65 22.17 0.74 5.78
CA MET A 65 23.50 1.23 5.39
C MET A 65 24.40 1.56 6.59
N VAL A 66 23.83 2.02 7.71
CA VAL A 66 24.61 2.31 8.93
C VAL A 66 25.11 1.03 9.63
N SER A 67 24.41 -0.10 9.47
CA SER A 67 24.83 -1.38 10.07
C SER A 67 25.88 -2.17 9.27
N GLY A 68 26.27 -1.70 8.07
CA GLY A 68 27.01 -2.51 7.09
C GLY A 68 28.52 -2.32 7.00
N THR A 69 29.13 -1.30 7.62
CA THR A 69 30.56 -1.01 7.40
C THR A 69 31.29 -0.72 8.71
N LYS A 70 31.98 -1.73 9.23
CA LYS A 70 33.27 -1.51 9.90
C LYS A 70 34.29 -1.17 8.81
N ASP A 71 34.34 0.07 8.34
CA ASP A 71 35.61 0.66 7.93
C ASP A 71 35.55 2.19 7.77
N ILE A 72 36.73 2.75 7.92
CA ILE A 72 37.18 4.13 8.03
C ILE A 72 36.68 5.00 6.86
N HIS A 73 35.73 5.91 7.10
CA HIS A 73 35.64 7.23 6.42
C HIS A 73 34.57 8.12 7.07
N GLY A 74 34.71 8.34 8.38
CA GLY A 74 34.06 9.46 9.06
C GLY A 74 34.79 10.75 8.77
N GLN A 75 34.61 11.35 7.57
CA GLN A 75 35.00 12.74 7.30
C GLN A 75 34.47 13.29 5.95
N LYS A 76 33.19 13.07 5.63
CA LYS A 76 32.54 13.82 4.52
C LYS A 76 31.07 14.18 4.73
N ALA A 77 30.57 14.09 5.97
CA ALA A 77 29.24 14.58 6.33
C ALA A 77 29.25 16.01 6.91
N ALA A 78 30.42 16.55 7.29
CA ALA A 78 30.54 17.92 7.79
C ALA A 78 30.62 19.00 6.69
N GLY A 79 30.90 18.62 5.43
CA GLY A 79 31.02 19.57 4.32
C GLY A 79 29.69 20.02 3.68
N VAL A 80 28.63 19.24 3.85
CA VAL A 80 27.33 19.52 3.19
C VAL A 80 26.50 20.56 3.96
N ARG A 81 26.73 20.70 5.28
CA ARG A 81 26.08 21.77 6.06
C ARG A 81 26.64 23.16 5.76
N HIS A 82 27.94 23.27 5.50
CA HIS A 82 28.59 24.56 5.27
C HIS A 82 28.30 25.15 3.86
N ALA A 83 27.94 24.30 2.89
CA ALA A 83 27.56 24.73 1.54
C ALA A 83 26.10 25.24 1.45
N LEU A 84 25.23 24.81 2.37
CA LEU A 84 23.84 25.26 2.41
C LEU A 84 23.70 26.65 3.06
N GLU A 85 24.54 26.97 4.05
CA GLU A 85 24.57 28.30 4.68
C GLU A 85 25.11 29.40 3.75
N GLN A 86 25.96 29.07 2.76
CA GLN A 86 26.46 30.06 1.79
C GLN A 86 25.51 30.36 0.62
N GLN A 87 24.40 29.62 0.48
CA GLN A 87 23.41 29.86 -0.59
C GLN A 87 22.26 30.78 -0.18
N MET A 88 22.12 31.13 1.10
CA MET A 88 21.04 31.99 1.59
C MET A 88 21.38 33.49 1.66
N ASP A 89 22.60 33.89 1.27
CA ASP A 89 23.11 35.26 1.44
C ASP A 89 23.32 36.04 0.11
N LYS A 90 22.72 35.58 -1.00
CA LYS A 90 22.89 36.22 -2.33
C LYS A 90 21.59 36.32 -3.15
N SER A 91 20.52 36.83 -2.56
CA SER A 91 19.36 37.28 -3.34
C SER A 91 18.73 38.54 -2.75
N GLU A 92 19.48 39.64 -2.79
CA GLU A 92 18.91 40.98 -2.85
C GLU A 92 19.32 41.61 -4.18
N ASP A 93 18.47 42.52 -4.66
CA ASP A 93 18.53 43.32 -5.91
C ASP A 93 17.89 42.73 -7.18
N GLY A 94 16.72 43.28 -7.51
CA GLY A 94 16.11 43.16 -8.85
C GLY A 94 14.63 43.49 -8.96
N MET A 95 14.14 44.51 -8.25
CA MET A 95 12.76 45.00 -8.32
C MET A 95 12.51 45.66 -9.70
N THR A 96 11.55 45.16 -10.48
CA THR A 96 10.95 45.91 -11.60
C THR A 96 9.43 45.99 -11.42
N PRO A 97 8.81 47.18 -11.58
CA PRO A 97 7.40 47.40 -11.26
C PRO A 97 6.49 46.98 -12.42
N SER A 98 5.42 46.25 -12.08
CA SER A 98 4.31 45.96 -13.00
C SER A 98 3.31 47.14 -13.04
N PRO A 99 2.74 47.47 -14.21
CA PRO A 99 1.69 48.49 -14.34
C PRO A 99 0.28 47.94 -14.01
N PRO A 100 -0.71 48.83 -13.78
CA PRO A 100 -1.85 48.58 -12.90
C PRO A 100 -3.04 47.89 -13.57
N CYS A 101 -3.79 47.15 -12.74
CA CYS A 101 -5.14 46.66 -13.00
C CYS A 101 -6.18 47.78 -12.84
N GLU A 102 -7.04 47.95 -13.84
CA GLU A 102 -8.38 48.57 -13.83
C GLU A 102 -9.13 47.97 -15.04
N CYS A 103 -10.44 47.73 -15.10
CA CYS A 103 -11.54 47.67 -14.14
C CYS A 103 -12.75 47.03 -14.87
N ALA A 104 -13.72 46.54 -14.10
CA ALA A 104 -15.16 46.49 -14.40
C ALA A 104 -15.71 45.52 -15.48
N CYS A 105 -16.56 44.59 -15.01
CA CYS A 105 -17.97 44.54 -15.43
C CYS A 105 -18.85 43.98 -14.31
N ARG A 106 -19.67 44.87 -13.74
CA ARG A 106 -20.95 44.58 -13.09
C ARG A 106 -21.93 43.97 -14.10
N ARG A 107 -22.77 43.02 -13.65
CA ARG A 107 -24.23 42.91 -13.88
C ARG A 107 -24.71 41.62 -13.18
N ASN A 108 -25.44 41.76 -12.08
CA ASN A 108 -26.91 41.75 -11.95
C ASN A 108 -27.40 40.36 -11.55
N MET A 109 -27.88 40.28 -10.31
CA MET A 109 -28.64 39.18 -9.76
C MET A 109 -30.13 39.48 -9.98
N ASP A 110 -30.80 38.58 -10.70
CA ASP A 110 -32.26 38.40 -10.67
C ASP A 110 -32.42 36.92 -10.27
N ASP A 111 -32.76 36.60 -9.03
CA ASP A 111 -34.11 36.45 -8.46
C ASP A 111 -34.98 35.41 -9.20
N GLU A 112 -34.66 34.12 -8.99
CA GLU A 112 -35.64 33.04 -9.14
C GLU A 112 -35.71 32.18 -7.87
N ARG A 113 -36.75 32.53 -7.11
CA ARG A 113 -37.43 31.82 -6.03
C ARG A 113 -37.55 30.30 -6.29
N MET A 114 -36.74 29.49 -5.60
CA MET A 114 -36.96 28.03 -5.47
C MET A 114 -37.80 27.70 -4.22
N PRO A 115 -38.69 26.69 -4.29
CA PRO A 115 -39.58 26.30 -3.18
C PRO A 115 -38.81 25.57 -2.06
N PRO A 116 -39.33 25.59 -0.81
CA PRO A 116 -38.66 24.99 0.33
C PRO A 116 -38.67 23.46 0.23
N HIS A 117 -37.49 22.87 0.09
CA HIS A 117 -37.30 21.44 0.34
C HIS A 117 -37.33 21.19 1.84
N GLU A 118 -38.32 20.42 2.27
CA GLU A 118 -38.46 19.90 3.63
C GLU A 118 -37.19 19.15 4.04
N THR A 119 -36.43 19.72 4.98
CA THR A 119 -35.35 19.02 5.67
C THR A 119 -35.96 18.10 6.73
N GLY A 120 -36.44 16.95 6.26
CA GLY A 120 -36.74 15.81 7.12
C GLY A 120 -35.48 15.33 7.81
N ASN A 121 -35.22 15.82 9.02
CA ASN A 121 -34.26 15.29 9.97
C ASN A 121 -34.65 13.85 10.33
N LYS A 122 -34.27 12.88 9.48
CA LYS A 122 -34.33 11.47 9.84
C LYS A 122 -33.11 11.19 10.70
N ALA A 123 -33.35 11.15 12.02
CA ALA A 123 -32.40 10.72 13.03
C ALA A 123 -31.58 9.53 12.50
N ARG A 124 -30.30 9.78 12.22
CA ARG A 124 -29.33 8.75 11.88
C ARG A 124 -29.16 7.92 13.14
N LYS A 125 -29.86 6.78 13.19
CA LYS A 125 -29.67 5.77 14.23
C LYS A 125 -28.18 5.53 14.39
N GLU A 126 -27.72 5.75 15.61
CA GLU A 126 -26.38 5.45 16.07
C GLU A 126 -25.97 4.03 15.66
N GLY A 127 -24.70 3.92 15.30
CA GLY A 127 -24.10 2.76 14.67
C GLY A 127 -24.47 1.47 15.37
N VAL A 128 -25.27 0.66 14.69
CA VAL A 128 -25.19 -0.79 14.87
C VAL A 128 -23.78 -1.15 14.43
N ALA A 129 -22.92 -1.45 15.40
CA ALA A 129 -21.63 -2.05 15.12
C ALA A 129 -21.90 -3.26 14.22
N VAL A 130 -21.52 -3.13 12.93
CA VAL A 130 -21.59 -4.24 11.99
C VAL A 130 -20.77 -5.35 12.64
N PRO A 131 -21.38 -6.49 13.00
CA PRO A 131 -20.64 -7.54 13.67
C PRO A 131 -19.45 -7.89 12.79
N GLU A 132 -18.24 -7.77 13.34
CA GLU A 132 -17.03 -8.30 12.71
C GLU A 132 -17.31 -9.79 12.49
N ARG A 133 -17.65 -10.13 11.25
CA ARG A 133 -17.86 -11.52 10.85
C ARG A 133 -16.55 -12.24 11.17
N PRO A 134 -16.56 -13.35 11.94
CA PRO A 134 -15.33 -14.08 12.22
C PRO A 134 -14.65 -14.35 10.89
N ALA A 135 -13.33 -14.08 10.82
CA ALA A 135 -12.53 -14.36 9.65
C ALA A 135 -12.75 -15.84 9.29
N GLU A 136 -13.63 -16.09 8.31
CA GLU A 136 -13.94 -17.45 7.90
C GLU A 136 -12.63 -18.05 7.40
N ALA A 137 -12.16 -19.09 8.09
CA ALA A 137 -10.86 -19.68 7.82
C ALA A 137 -10.70 -19.93 6.32
N GLY A 138 -9.64 -19.37 5.73
CA GLY A 138 -9.39 -19.49 4.30
C GLY A 138 -9.91 -18.35 3.44
N TRP A 139 -10.52 -17.31 4.00
CA TRP A 139 -10.94 -16.13 3.25
C TRP A 139 -10.14 -14.90 3.65
N TRP A 140 -9.65 -14.18 2.66
CA TRP A 140 -9.19 -12.82 2.86
C TRP A 140 -10.40 -11.91 2.78
N SER A 141 -10.77 -11.33 3.93
CA SER A 141 -11.91 -10.44 4.07
C SER A 141 -11.47 -9.11 4.69
N GLY A 142 -11.87 -7.99 4.11
CA GLY A 142 -11.50 -6.66 4.61
C GLY A 142 -11.83 -5.54 3.62
N ASN A 143 -11.89 -4.29 4.10
CA ASN A 143 -11.96 -3.09 3.26
C ASN A 143 -10.59 -2.81 2.65
N TRP A 144 -10.04 -3.76 1.90
CA TRP A 144 -8.80 -3.56 1.20
C TRP A 144 -9.11 -2.81 -0.09
N TYR A 145 -8.93 -1.51 -0.03
CA TYR A 145 -8.43 -0.81 -1.19
C TYR A 145 -6.98 -1.28 -1.34
N THR A 146 -6.74 -2.43 -1.98
CA THR A 146 -5.37 -2.73 -2.39
C THR A 146 -4.97 -1.60 -3.32
N THR A 147 -3.76 -1.07 -3.09
CA THR A 147 -3.10 -0.17 -4.04
C THR A 147 -2.65 -0.89 -5.30
N ASP A 148 -2.80 -2.22 -5.31
CA ASP A 148 -2.40 -3.11 -6.38
C ASP A 148 -3.61 -3.62 -7.16
N ASN A 149 -3.42 -3.82 -8.46
CA ASN A 149 -4.41 -4.45 -9.32
C ASN A 149 -4.54 -5.93 -8.93
N THR A 150 -5.76 -6.44 -8.92
CA THR A 150 -6.03 -7.83 -8.56
C THR A 150 -7.46 -8.22 -8.99
N ILE A 151 -7.93 -9.40 -8.56
CA ILE A 151 -9.32 -9.82 -8.66
C ILE A 151 -10.00 -9.77 -7.29
N ILE A 152 -11.30 -9.52 -7.26
CA ILE A 152 -12.12 -9.52 -6.04
C ILE A 152 -13.50 -10.08 -6.28
N CYS A 153 -14.14 -10.59 -5.23
CA CYS A 153 -15.59 -10.76 -5.27
C CYS A 153 -16.28 -9.42 -5.49
N ASP A 154 -17.34 -9.42 -6.28
CA ASP A 154 -18.12 -8.23 -6.65
C ASP A 154 -19.34 -7.98 -5.75
N GLY A 155 -19.58 -8.84 -4.77
CA GLY A 155 -20.77 -8.82 -3.91
C GLY A 155 -22.04 -9.41 -4.54
N SER A 156 -22.02 -9.73 -5.83
CA SER A 156 -23.12 -10.37 -6.58
C SER A 156 -22.95 -11.89 -6.71
N GLY A 157 -21.79 -12.42 -6.33
CA GLY A 157 -21.44 -13.83 -6.44
C GLY A 157 -20.40 -14.14 -7.51
N SER A 158 -19.83 -13.12 -8.15
CA SER A 158 -18.82 -13.25 -9.20
C SER A 158 -17.50 -12.60 -8.82
N LEU A 159 -16.43 -12.93 -9.55
CA LEU A 159 -15.17 -12.20 -9.52
C LEU A 159 -15.22 -11.02 -10.49
N LYS A 160 -14.66 -9.89 -10.09
CA LYS A 160 -14.33 -8.74 -10.94
C LYS A 160 -12.85 -8.40 -10.82
N ILE A 161 -12.34 -7.64 -11.78
CA ILE A 161 -10.99 -7.07 -11.72
C ILE A 161 -11.07 -5.78 -10.91
N HIS A 162 -10.20 -5.64 -9.92
CA HIS A 162 -9.95 -4.41 -9.17
C HIS A 162 -8.74 -3.70 -9.78
N GLU A 163 -8.96 -2.49 -10.29
CA GLU A 163 -7.90 -1.68 -10.89
C GLU A 163 -7.52 -0.55 -9.94
N ALA A 164 -6.46 -0.75 -9.18
CA ALA A 164 -5.97 0.22 -8.22
C ALA A 164 -5.08 1.30 -8.86
N THR A 165 -4.46 0.96 -10.00
CA THR A 165 -3.60 1.88 -10.76
C THR A 165 -4.14 2.05 -12.18
N SER A 166 -4.03 3.27 -12.71
CA SER A 166 -4.34 3.58 -14.09
C SER A 166 -3.06 3.80 -14.89
N TYR A 167 -2.87 3.00 -15.95
CA TYR A 167 -1.73 3.10 -16.85
C TYR A 167 -2.13 3.67 -18.22
N GLY A 168 -1.25 4.50 -18.78
CA GLY A 168 -1.40 5.07 -20.11
C GLY A 168 -1.00 4.11 -21.25
N HIS A 169 -1.07 4.63 -22.48
CA HIS A 169 -0.53 3.97 -23.68
C HIS A 169 -0.96 2.50 -23.89
N GLY A 170 -2.18 2.16 -23.48
CA GLY A 170 -2.73 0.81 -23.62
C GLY A 170 -2.15 -0.24 -22.66
N VAL A 171 -1.29 0.16 -21.72
CA VAL A 171 -0.74 -0.75 -20.69
C VAL A 171 -1.83 -1.24 -19.74
N GLN A 172 -2.85 -0.41 -19.46
CA GLN A 172 -3.98 -0.81 -18.62
C GLN A 172 -4.72 -2.03 -19.19
N GLU A 173 -4.90 -2.09 -20.51
CA GLU A 173 -5.53 -3.24 -21.17
C GLU A 173 -4.72 -4.52 -20.94
N CYS A 174 -3.39 -4.42 -20.98
CA CYS A 174 -2.52 -5.55 -20.69
C CYS A 174 -2.57 -5.97 -19.21
N THR A 175 -2.75 -5.02 -18.29
CA THR A 175 -3.03 -5.31 -16.88
C THR A 175 -4.38 -6.02 -16.73
N ARG A 176 -5.46 -5.57 -17.39
CA ARG A 176 -6.75 -6.29 -17.39
C ARG A 176 -6.63 -7.72 -17.92
N LYS A 177 -5.82 -7.95 -18.96
CA LYS A 177 -5.58 -9.30 -19.49
C LYS A 177 -4.82 -10.18 -18.49
N HIS A 178 -3.86 -9.59 -17.76
CA HIS A 178 -3.14 -10.25 -16.67
C HIS A 178 -4.10 -10.66 -15.54
N GLU A 179 -4.85 -9.72 -14.99
CA GLU A 179 -5.84 -10.04 -13.93
C GLU A 179 -6.96 -10.96 -14.42
N GLY A 180 -7.32 -10.87 -15.70
CA GLY A 180 -8.27 -11.78 -16.34
C GLY A 180 -7.80 -13.24 -16.37
N GLN A 181 -6.48 -13.47 -16.45
CA GLN A 181 -5.92 -14.82 -16.32
C GLN A 181 -6.10 -15.34 -14.90
N HIS A 182 -5.78 -14.53 -13.87
CA HIS A 182 -6.06 -14.90 -12.48
C HIS A 182 -7.54 -15.21 -12.26
N ARG A 183 -8.44 -14.40 -12.81
CA ARG A 183 -9.89 -14.66 -12.73
C ARG A 183 -10.25 -16.04 -13.30
N THR A 184 -9.69 -16.38 -14.47
CA THR A 184 -9.91 -17.68 -15.12
C THR A 184 -9.41 -18.83 -14.26
N ASP A 185 -8.20 -18.69 -13.71
CA ASP A 185 -7.56 -19.71 -12.88
C ASP A 185 -8.31 -19.93 -11.56
N TRP A 186 -8.82 -18.86 -10.94
CA TRP A 186 -9.63 -18.96 -9.73
C TRP A 186 -10.96 -19.66 -9.99
N TYR A 187 -11.65 -19.35 -11.08
CA TYR A 187 -12.86 -20.08 -11.45
C TYR A 187 -12.58 -21.57 -11.74
N ALA A 188 -11.47 -21.88 -12.38
CA ALA A 188 -11.07 -23.28 -12.62
C ALA A 188 -10.74 -24.03 -11.31
N ARG A 189 -10.18 -23.34 -10.32
CA ARG A 189 -9.82 -23.93 -9.02
C ARG A 189 -11.03 -24.12 -8.10
N TYR A 190 -11.85 -23.10 -7.93
CA TYR A 190 -12.91 -23.04 -6.91
C TYR A 190 -14.33 -23.21 -7.47
N GLY A 191 -14.49 -23.16 -8.79
CA GLY A 191 -15.78 -23.30 -9.47
C GLY A 191 -16.57 -21.99 -9.60
N ALA A 192 -17.70 -22.05 -10.32
CA ALA A 192 -18.51 -20.88 -10.66
C ALA A 192 -19.09 -20.14 -9.44
N ASN A 193 -19.30 -20.85 -8.33
CA ASN A 193 -19.86 -20.31 -7.10
C ASN A 193 -18.81 -19.75 -6.13
N ILE A 194 -17.57 -19.52 -6.59
CA ILE A 194 -16.46 -19.06 -5.75
C ILE A 194 -16.87 -17.91 -4.82
N CYS A 195 -17.60 -16.91 -5.32
CA CYS A 195 -17.99 -15.73 -4.53
C CYS A 195 -19.42 -15.78 -3.98
N LYS A 196 -20.12 -16.92 -4.05
CA LYS A 196 -21.52 -17.02 -3.59
C LYS A 196 -21.64 -16.69 -2.10
N GLY A 197 -22.43 -15.66 -1.75
CA GLY A 197 -22.62 -15.20 -0.38
C GLY A 197 -21.45 -14.38 0.20
N ARG A 198 -20.45 -14.07 -0.63
CA ARG A 198 -19.29 -13.24 -0.24
C ARG A 198 -19.59 -11.77 -0.45
N LYS A 199 -19.00 -10.91 0.40
CA LYS A 199 -19.08 -9.46 0.20
C LYS A 199 -18.11 -9.02 -0.89
N GLU A 200 -18.37 -7.84 -1.44
CA GLU A 200 -17.40 -7.20 -2.33
C GLU A 200 -16.03 -7.08 -1.63
N GLY A 201 -14.97 -7.36 -2.39
CA GLY A 201 -13.61 -7.35 -1.89
C GLY A 201 -13.15 -8.69 -1.32
N ASP A 202 -13.99 -9.69 -1.07
CA ASP A 202 -13.47 -10.97 -0.57
C ASP A 202 -12.64 -11.72 -1.64
N LEU A 203 -11.63 -12.48 -1.20
CA LEU A 203 -10.88 -13.41 -2.05
C LEU A 203 -10.58 -14.72 -1.29
N PRO A 204 -10.74 -15.90 -1.93
CA PRO A 204 -10.37 -17.16 -1.29
C PRO A 204 -8.86 -17.36 -1.25
N HIS A 205 -8.37 -17.80 -0.10
CA HIS A 205 -6.99 -18.10 0.24
C HIS A 205 -6.93 -19.42 1.02
N TYR A 206 -7.36 -20.51 0.39
CA TYR A 206 -7.39 -21.85 0.98
C TYR A 206 -7.14 -22.95 -0.04
N ASP A 207 -6.92 -24.16 0.46
CA ASP A 207 -6.78 -25.37 -0.33
C ASP A 207 -8.11 -26.13 -0.41
N PRO A 208 -8.78 -26.16 -1.58
CA PRO A 208 -9.94 -27.00 -1.74
C PRO A 208 -9.55 -28.48 -1.60
N PRO A 209 -10.42 -29.33 -1.05
CA PRO A 209 -10.19 -30.77 -1.02
C PRO A 209 -9.85 -31.33 -2.41
N GLY A 210 -8.81 -32.17 -2.49
CA GLY A 210 -8.38 -32.79 -3.74
C GLY A 210 -7.68 -31.86 -4.73
N LYS A 211 -7.35 -30.62 -4.34
CA LYS A 211 -6.52 -29.70 -5.14
C LYS A 211 -5.12 -29.59 -4.53
N GLY A 212 -4.14 -29.24 -5.36
CA GLY A 212 -2.77 -28.98 -4.90
C GLY A 212 -2.68 -27.71 -4.04
N LYS A 213 -1.54 -27.56 -3.35
CA LYS A 213 -1.27 -26.44 -2.43
C LYS A 213 -1.50 -25.08 -3.08
N TYR A 214 -1.95 -24.13 -2.28
CA TYR A 214 -2.32 -22.80 -2.72
C TYR A 214 -1.10 -22.06 -3.29
N GLU A 215 0.08 -22.26 -2.71
CA GLU A 215 1.33 -21.66 -3.20
C GLU A 215 1.70 -22.17 -4.60
N ASP A 216 1.51 -23.47 -4.85
CA ASP A 216 1.77 -24.06 -6.18
C ASP A 216 0.78 -23.53 -7.21
N PHE A 217 -0.47 -23.34 -6.80
CA PHE A 217 -1.50 -22.73 -7.63
C PHE A 217 -1.18 -21.27 -7.95
N LEU A 218 -0.83 -20.48 -6.93
CA LEU A 218 -0.42 -19.09 -7.12
C LEU A 218 0.75 -18.99 -8.09
N LYS A 219 1.81 -19.79 -7.90
CA LYS A 219 2.97 -19.77 -8.79
C LYS A 219 2.59 -20.07 -10.24
N LYS A 220 1.74 -21.08 -10.46
CA LYS A 220 1.25 -21.44 -11.81
C LYS A 220 0.39 -20.34 -12.42
N SER A 221 -0.53 -19.76 -11.64
CA SER A 221 -1.42 -18.70 -12.11
C SER A 221 -0.64 -17.42 -12.43
N GLU A 222 0.30 -17.02 -11.59
CA GLU A 222 1.24 -15.90 -11.84
C GLU A 222 2.04 -16.13 -13.12
N CYS A 223 2.63 -17.32 -13.30
CA CYS A 223 3.35 -17.62 -14.54
C CYS A 223 2.47 -17.46 -15.78
N ALA A 224 1.23 -17.98 -15.75
CA ALA A 224 0.29 -17.85 -16.86
C ALA A 224 -0.10 -16.38 -17.10
N ALA A 225 -0.45 -15.64 -16.04
CA ALA A 225 -0.87 -14.26 -16.11
C ALA A 225 0.26 -13.34 -16.61
N TRP A 226 1.50 -13.56 -16.15
CA TRP A 226 2.67 -12.81 -16.61
C TRP A 226 2.98 -13.09 -18.08
N LYS A 227 2.85 -14.33 -18.56
CA LYS A 227 3.00 -14.64 -19.99
C LYS A 227 1.96 -13.92 -20.86
N VAL A 228 0.70 -13.90 -20.43
CA VAL A 228 -0.37 -13.16 -21.13
C VAL A 228 -0.09 -11.65 -21.16
N GLY A 229 0.27 -11.09 -20.00
CA GLY A 229 0.59 -9.67 -19.86
C GLY A 229 1.85 -9.26 -20.63
N GLU A 230 2.91 -10.07 -20.60
CA GLU A 230 4.14 -9.86 -21.36
C GLU A 230 3.87 -9.81 -22.86
N LYS A 231 3.15 -10.81 -23.39
CA LYS A 231 2.77 -10.86 -24.80
C LYS A 231 2.02 -9.59 -25.21
N CYS A 232 1.00 -9.20 -24.44
CA CYS A 232 0.24 -7.98 -24.70
C CYS A 232 1.13 -6.73 -24.71
N ARG A 233 2.01 -6.57 -23.71
CA ARG A 233 2.88 -5.39 -23.62
C ARG A 233 3.90 -5.32 -24.77
N LYS A 234 4.43 -6.47 -25.21
CA LYS A 234 5.30 -6.56 -26.40
C LYS A 234 4.56 -6.15 -27.67
N GLU A 235 3.30 -6.55 -27.83
CA GLU A 235 2.45 -6.11 -28.94
C GLU A 235 2.17 -4.61 -28.87
N LYS A 236 1.85 -4.07 -27.68
CA LYS A 236 1.65 -2.62 -27.47
C LYS A 236 2.90 -1.82 -27.82
N LEU A 237 4.08 -2.27 -27.38
CA LEU A 237 5.35 -1.62 -27.69
C LEU A 237 5.60 -1.57 -29.20
N LYS A 238 5.34 -2.66 -29.93
CA LYS A 238 5.44 -2.70 -31.39
C LYS A 238 4.47 -1.74 -32.09
N SER A 239 3.29 -1.53 -31.51
CA SER A 239 2.26 -0.62 -32.04
C SER A 239 2.50 0.87 -31.72
N CYS A 240 3.51 1.21 -30.90
CA CYS A 240 3.77 2.61 -30.53
C CYS A 240 4.18 3.46 -31.73
N ALA A 241 3.38 4.49 -32.04
CA ALA A 241 3.61 5.41 -33.15
C ALA A 241 4.77 6.41 -32.92
N ASN A 242 5.10 6.71 -31.66
CA ASN A 242 6.12 7.70 -31.32
C ASN A 242 7.02 7.25 -30.17
N GLN A 243 8.13 7.98 -29.97
CA GLN A 243 9.13 7.64 -28.96
C GLN A 243 8.60 7.80 -27.54
N ALA A 244 7.70 8.74 -27.27
CA ALA A 244 7.10 8.90 -25.94
C ALA A 244 6.32 7.65 -25.51
N CYS A 245 5.51 7.08 -26.41
CA CYS A 245 4.83 5.79 -26.19
C CYS A 245 5.83 4.67 -25.93
N LYS A 246 6.90 4.56 -26.76
CA LYS A 246 7.92 3.52 -26.57
C LYS A 246 8.61 3.64 -25.21
N ASN A 247 9.00 4.86 -24.82
CA ASN A 247 9.64 5.13 -23.53
C ASN A 247 8.72 4.79 -22.36
N TYR A 248 7.41 5.01 -22.49
CA TYR A 248 6.44 4.64 -21.47
C TYR A 248 6.22 3.12 -21.38
N VAL A 249 6.03 2.44 -22.52
CA VAL A 249 5.67 1.01 -22.55
C VAL A 249 6.86 0.09 -22.28
N GLN A 250 8.08 0.48 -22.69
CA GLN A 250 9.28 -0.35 -22.59
C GLN A 250 9.59 -0.83 -21.15
N PRO A 251 9.57 0.02 -20.10
CA PRO A 251 9.77 -0.44 -18.73
C PRO A 251 8.77 -1.51 -18.29
N HIS A 252 7.51 -1.43 -18.73
CA HIS A 252 6.49 -2.43 -18.41
C HIS A 252 6.71 -3.76 -19.15
N VAL A 253 7.30 -3.73 -20.35
CA VAL A 253 7.74 -4.95 -21.05
C VAL A 253 8.88 -5.61 -20.27
N THR A 254 9.91 -4.84 -19.92
CA THR A 254 11.07 -5.34 -19.18
C THR A 254 10.68 -5.91 -17.82
N PHE A 255 9.77 -5.24 -17.09
CA PHE A 255 9.24 -5.76 -15.84
C PHE A 255 8.48 -7.08 -16.04
N ALA A 256 7.63 -7.18 -17.07
CA ALA A 256 6.90 -8.41 -17.36
C ALA A 256 7.85 -9.58 -17.70
N GLU A 257 8.94 -9.33 -18.45
CA GLU A 257 9.96 -10.34 -18.74
C GLU A 257 10.67 -10.85 -17.46
N GLN A 258 10.97 -9.95 -16.52
CA GLN A 258 11.55 -10.33 -15.22
C GLN A 258 10.59 -11.20 -14.42
N MET A 259 9.29 -10.85 -14.42
CA MET A 259 8.28 -11.61 -13.70
C MET A 259 8.05 -12.99 -14.34
N VAL A 260 8.04 -13.11 -15.67
CA VAL A 260 8.00 -14.42 -16.35
C VAL A 260 9.19 -15.28 -15.92
N LYS A 261 10.42 -14.74 -15.89
CA LYS A 261 11.60 -15.48 -15.40
C LYS A 261 11.48 -15.90 -13.93
N LYS A 262 10.84 -15.07 -13.09
CA LYS A 262 10.67 -15.36 -11.66
C LYS A 262 9.67 -16.50 -11.41
N TYR A 263 8.58 -16.55 -12.17
CA TYR A 263 7.46 -17.45 -11.87
C TYR A 263 7.43 -18.76 -12.68
N CYS A 264 8.09 -18.86 -13.84
CA CYS A 264 7.84 -19.94 -14.83
C CYS A 264 8.81 -21.14 -14.87
#